data_AF-A0A520BAG7-F1
#
_entry.id   AF-A0A520BAG7-F1
#
_cell.length_a   1.000
_cell.length_b   1.000
_cell.length_c   1.000
_cell.angle_alpha   90.00
_cell.angle_beta   90.00
_cell.angle_gamma   90.00
#
_symmetry.space_group_name_H-M   'P 1'
#
loop_
_entity.id
_entity.type
_entity.pdbx_description
1 polymer ?
#
loop_
_entity_poly.entity_id
_entity_poly.type
_entity_poly.pdbx_seq_one_letter_code
_entity_poly.pdbx_strand_id
1 'polypeptide(L)'
;MKRYFKGCLIVIGVLLLVLAVFVGLFWWSMENNKANAESDAEELSKACDTVKYITENPYLTFIKFVPKELKTLRFQILRDGKISNDTLVKTSFNKNSDLRINFPYKKFLKTDTIILTTQNQLKYYVSGYGHYAYLHYGMFGYVGSSDCRFSENCIINNQVSSGIIDKFSGWINPEKSKHIRTIPPSGEEYQAFVTKCKINLKEAEQIFINQRKNEHLYSVLSYGIEVGPKESFYVFGEERESNRDHIDIVKINTQTGKFIRYTNYPFDSDR
;
A
#
# COMPACT_ATOMS: atom_id res chain seq x y z
N MET A 1 -3.59 -65.27 35.73
CA MET A 1 -2.89 -64.06 35.23
C MET A 1 -2.65 -64.04 33.71
N LYS A 2 -2.13 -65.09 33.06
CA LYS A 2 -1.79 -65.05 31.61
C LYS A 2 -2.97 -64.85 30.63
N ARG A 3 -4.20 -65.27 30.96
CA ARG A 3 -5.39 -65.10 30.10
C ARG A 3 -5.94 -63.66 30.10
N TYR A 4 -6.00 -63.01 31.26
CA TYR A 4 -6.45 -61.61 31.38
C TYR A 4 -5.47 -60.61 30.74
N PHE A 5 -4.16 -60.89 30.82
CA PHE A 5 -3.13 -60.06 30.19
C PHE A 5 -3.20 -60.09 28.65
N LYS A 6 -3.47 -61.27 28.06
CA LYS A 6 -3.69 -61.42 26.61
C LYS A 6 -4.95 -60.69 26.15
N GLY A 7 -6.04 -60.74 26.93
CA GLY A 7 -7.27 -60.00 26.62
C GLY A 7 -7.06 -58.48 26.63
N CYS A 8 -6.35 -57.96 27.64
CA CYS A 8 -6.05 -56.53 27.75
C CYS A 8 -5.18 -56.01 26.60
N LEU A 9 -4.18 -56.79 26.17
CA LEU A 9 -3.34 -56.48 25.00
C LEU A 9 -4.15 -56.43 23.69
N ILE A 10 -5.12 -57.33 23.49
CA ILE A 10 -5.99 -57.31 22.31
C ILE A 10 -6.84 -56.04 22.31
N VAL A 11 -7.41 -55.66 23.45
CA VAL A 11 -8.23 -54.43 23.57
C VAL A 11 -7.41 -53.17 23.27
N ILE A 12 -6.19 -53.08 23.82
CA ILE A 12 -5.29 -51.96 23.51
C ILE A 12 -4.91 -51.94 22.03
N GLY A 13 -4.61 -53.10 21.44
CA GLY A 13 -4.32 -53.21 20.01
C GLY A 13 -5.47 -52.75 19.12
N VAL A 14 -6.71 -53.11 19.47
CA VAL A 14 -7.91 -52.64 18.76
C VAL A 14 -8.09 -51.14 18.91
N LEU A 15 -7.91 -50.58 20.11
CA LEU A 15 -8.01 -49.13 20.34
C LEU A 15 -6.96 -48.34 19.54
N LEU A 16 -5.71 -48.83 19.48
CA LEU A 16 -4.66 -48.22 18.67
C LEU A 16 -4.97 -48.30 17.18
N LEU A 17 -5.55 -49.41 16.70
CA LEU A 17 -5.96 -49.55 15.31
C LEU A 17 -7.09 -48.58 14.96
N VAL A 18 -8.09 -48.44 15.83
CA VAL A 18 -9.17 -47.44 15.67
C VAL A 18 -8.59 -46.03 15.64
N LEU A 19 -7.67 -45.69 16.54
CA LEU A 19 -7.00 -44.38 16.55
C LEU A 19 -6.22 -44.14 15.25
N ALA A 20 -5.49 -45.14 14.75
CA ALA A 20 -4.76 -45.04 13.49
C ALA A 20 -5.69 -44.81 12.30
N VAL A 21 -6.86 -45.46 12.26
CA VAL A 21 -7.89 -45.21 11.23
C VAL A 21 -8.43 -43.78 11.32
N PHE A 22 -8.72 -43.29 12.53
CA PHE A 22 -9.17 -41.90 12.71
C PHE A 22 -8.13 -40.88 12.23
N VAL A 23 -6.85 -41.08 12.57
CA VAL A 23 -5.76 -40.20 12.10
C VAL A 23 -5.62 -40.28 10.58
N GLY A 24 -5.72 -41.48 9.99
CA GLY A 24 -5.67 -41.67 8.54
C GLY A 24 -6.82 -40.96 7.81
N LEU A 25 -8.05 -41.09 8.30
CA LEU A 25 -9.22 -40.39 7.76
C LEU A 25 -9.08 -38.87 7.90
N PHE A 26 -8.55 -38.40 9.02
CA PHE A 26 -8.33 -36.97 9.23
C PHE A 26 -7.28 -36.40 8.26
N TRP A 27 -6.15 -37.10 8.07
CA TRP A 27 -5.13 -36.68 7.10
C TRP A 27 -5.68 -36.69 5.67
N TRP A 28 -6.37 -37.76 5.27
CA TRP A 28 -6.96 -37.84 3.94
C TRP A 28 -7.98 -36.72 3.69
N SER A 29 -8.84 -36.42 4.67
CA SER A 29 -9.78 -35.31 4.62
C SER A 29 -9.07 -33.97 4.46
N MET A 30 -7.99 -33.74 5.22
CA MET A 30 -7.22 -32.49 5.16
C MET A 30 -6.53 -32.30 3.81
N GLU A 31 -5.93 -33.34 3.24
CA GLU A 31 -5.28 -33.27 1.93
C GLU A 31 -6.31 -33.02 0.82
N ASN A 32 -7.44 -33.73 0.85
CA ASN A 32 -8.51 -33.55 -0.13
C ASN A 32 -9.13 -32.15 -0.03
N ASN A 33 -9.33 -31.62 1.18
CA ASN A 33 -9.82 -30.26 1.39
C ASN A 33 -8.84 -29.21 0.87
N LYS A 34 -7.54 -29.45 0.97
CA LYS A 34 -6.51 -28.57 0.40
C LYS A 34 -6.56 -28.57 -1.13
N ALA A 35 -6.62 -29.75 -1.75
CA ALA A 35 -6.72 -29.87 -3.20
C ALA A 35 -8.00 -29.20 -3.74
N ASN A 36 -9.14 -29.40 -3.06
CA ASN A 36 -10.40 -28.73 -3.41
C ASN A 36 -10.31 -27.22 -3.23
N ALA A 37 -9.68 -26.73 -2.15
CA ALA A 37 -9.48 -25.30 -1.95
C ALA A 37 -8.66 -24.66 -3.07
N GLU A 38 -7.59 -25.32 -3.54
CA GLU A 38 -6.77 -24.81 -4.64
C GLU A 38 -7.56 -24.76 -5.96
N SER A 39 -8.32 -25.82 -6.28
CA SER A 39 -9.19 -25.86 -7.47
C SER A 39 -10.28 -24.77 -7.42
N ASP A 40 -10.98 -24.67 -6.29
CA ASP A 40 -12.06 -23.70 -6.12
C ASP A 40 -11.53 -22.26 -6.13
N ALA A 41 -10.32 -22.03 -5.59
CA ALA A 41 -9.67 -20.72 -5.67
C ALA A 41 -9.39 -20.32 -7.12
N GLU A 42 -8.89 -21.25 -7.96
CA GLU A 42 -8.59 -20.95 -9.36
C GLU A 42 -9.86 -20.67 -10.17
N GLU A 43 -10.88 -21.52 -10.01
CA GLU A 43 -12.17 -21.35 -10.69
C GLU A 43 -12.83 -20.04 -10.27
N LEU A 44 -12.88 -19.76 -8.97
CA LEU A 44 -13.47 -18.54 -8.46
C LEU A 44 -12.64 -17.31 -8.85
N SER A 45 -11.31 -17.39 -8.87
CA SER A 45 -10.47 -16.27 -9.31
C SER A 45 -10.82 -15.85 -10.73
N LYS A 46 -10.92 -16.82 -11.64
CA LYS A 46 -11.36 -16.56 -13.03
C LYS A 46 -12.75 -15.94 -13.07
N ALA A 47 -13.68 -16.42 -12.24
CA ALA A 47 -15.02 -15.84 -12.14
C ALA A 47 -14.99 -14.40 -11.61
N CYS A 48 -14.20 -14.10 -10.57
CA CYS A 48 -14.05 -12.76 -10.02
C CYS A 48 -13.41 -11.78 -11.01
N ASP A 49 -12.51 -12.27 -11.87
CA ASP A 49 -11.91 -11.47 -12.95
C ASP A 49 -12.94 -11.04 -14.00
N THR A 50 -14.04 -11.79 -14.17
CA THR A 50 -15.13 -11.39 -15.10
C THR A 50 -15.94 -10.19 -14.61
N VAL A 51 -15.91 -9.87 -13.31
CA VAL A 51 -16.64 -8.73 -12.76
C VAL A 51 -16.03 -7.45 -13.31
N LYS A 52 -16.76 -6.72 -14.16
CA LYS A 52 -16.22 -5.55 -14.88
C LYS A 52 -16.26 -4.25 -14.08
N TYR A 53 -17.24 -4.11 -13.19
CA TYR A 53 -17.52 -2.86 -12.49
C TYR A 53 -17.14 -2.95 -11.02
N ILE A 54 -16.70 -1.83 -10.46
CA ILE A 54 -16.61 -1.61 -9.03
C ILE A 54 -17.87 -0.88 -8.59
N THR A 55 -18.58 -1.42 -7.60
CA THR A 55 -19.86 -0.91 -7.08
C THR A 55 -19.83 -0.57 -5.59
N GLU A 56 -18.77 -0.97 -4.90
CA GLU A 56 -18.62 -0.93 -3.44
C GLU A 56 -18.32 0.49 -2.92
N ASN A 57 -18.11 1.44 -3.85
CA ASN A 57 -17.83 2.85 -3.58
C ASN A 57 -16.69 3.06 -2.56
N PRO A 58 -15.46 2.60 -2.88
CA PRO A 58 -14.32 2.71 -1.98
C PRO A 58 -14.00 4.16 -1.62
N TYR A 59 -13.31 4.34 -0.49
CA TYR A 59 -12.88 5.65 0.00
C TYR A 59 -11.37 5.80 -0.09
N LEU A 60 -10.93 7.04 -0.26
CA LEU A 60 -9.54 7.46 -0.16
C LEU A 60 -9.32 8.18 1.15
N THR A 61 -8.21 7.87 1.83
CA THR A 61 -7.78 8.54 3.06
C THR A 61 -6.62 9.47 2.77
N PHE A 62 -6.73 10.74 3.14
CA PHE A 62 -5.71 11.74 2.86
C PHE A 62 -4.88 12.04 4.11
N ILE A 63 -3.56 11.97 3.98
CA ILE A 63 -2.61 12.20 5.09
C ILE A 63 -1.61 13.31 4.75
N LYS A 64 -1.12 14.00 5.79
CA LYS A 64 -0.08 15.06 5.69
C LYS A 64 -0.46 16.26 4.83
N PHE A 65 -1.75 16.47 4.61
CA PHE A 65 -2.29 17.69 4.00
C PHE A 65 -2.77 18.65 5.08
N VAL A 66 -2.74 19.95 4.77
CA VAL A 66 -3.42 20.95 5.61
C VAL A 66 -4.82 21.27 5.07
N PRO A 67 -5.80 21.66 5.92
CA PRO A 67 -7.19 21.91 5.54
C PRO A 67 -7.40 22.76 4.27
N LYS A 68 -6.57 23.79 4.07
CA LYS A 68 -6.66 24.67 2.91
C LYS A 68 -6.35 23.99 1.57
N GLU A 69 -5.63 22.88 1.55
CA GLU A 69 -5.16 22.20 0.33
C GLU A 69 -6.20 21.23 -0.24
N LEU A 70 -7.12 20.73 0.59
CA LEU A 70 -8.10 19.72 0.21
C LEU A 70 -9.53 20.25 0.10
N LYS A 71 -9.76 21.57 0.20
CA LYS A 71 -11.12 22.16 0.14
C LYS A 71 -11.90 21.72 -1.10
N THR A 72 -11.20 21.52 -2.22
CA THR A 72 -11.78 21.00 -3.46
C THR A 72 -10.91 19.89 -4.02
N LEU A 73 -11.56 18.83 -4.48
CA LEU A 73 -10.96 17.69 -5.15
C LEU A 73 -11.67 17.49 -6.48
N ARG A 74 -10.90 17.37 -7.56
CA ARG A 74 -11.43 17.04 -8.88
C ARG A 74 -11.15 15.58 -9.17
N PHE A 75 -12.19 14.82 -9.47
CA PHE A 75 -12.10 13.44 -9.89
C PHE A 75 -12.40 13.37 -11.38
N GLN A 76 -11.59 12.62 -12.12
CA GLN A 76 -11.77 12.40 -13.56
C GLN A 76 -11.54 10.92 -13.86
N ILE A 77 -12.31 10.31 -14.75
CA ILE A 77 -12.10 8.91 -15.17
C ILE A 77 -11.30 8.90 -16.47
N LEU A 78 -10.06 8.42 -16.43
CA LEU A 78 -9.25 8.15 -17.61
C LEU A 78 -9.52 6.73 -18.10
N ARG A 79 -10.04 6.62 -19.33
CA ARG A 79 -10.30 5.36 -20.03
C ARG A 79 -9.79 5.45 -21.45
N ASP A 80 -8.98 4.49 -21.87
CA ASP A 80 -8.41 4.41 -23.23
C ASP A 80 -7.72 5.73 -23.66
N GLY A 81 -7.02 6.37 -22.72
CA GLY A 81 -6.33 7.65 -22.94
C GLY A 81 -7.26 8.88 -23.02
N LYS A 82 -8.57 8.72 -22.86
CA LYS A 82 -9.55 9.81 -22.88
C LYS A 82 -10.12 10.04 -21.50
N ILE A 83 -10.26 11.32 -21.14
CA ILE A 83 -10.96 11.70 -19.91
C ILE A 83 -12.47 11.61 -20.18
N SER A 84 -13.12 10.74 -19.43
CA SER A 84 -14.56 10.61 -19.29
C SER A 84 -14.95 11.03 -17.88
N ASN A 85 -16.06 11.73 -17.72
CA ASN A 85 -16.57 12.23 -16.44
C ASN A 85 -15.60 13.16 -15.67
N ASP A 86 -16.14 14.25 -15.18
CA ASP A 86 -15.36 15.25 -14.46
C ASP A 86 -16.20 15.82 -13.34
N THR A 87 -15.87 15.45 -12.11
CA THR A 87 -16.65 15.81 -10.95
C THR A 87 -15.77 16.53 -9.93
N LEU A 88 -16.21 17.73 -9.55
CA LEU A 88 -15.59 18.49 -8.48
C LEU A 88 -16.34 18.25 -7.17
N VAL A 89 -15.63 17.76 -6.16
CA VAL A 89 -16.12 17.49 -4.82
C VAL A 89 -15.57 18.55 -3.88
N LYS A 90 -16.47 19.23 -3.16
CA LYS A 90 -16.09 20.10 -2.04
C LYS A 90 -15.96 19.25 -0.78
N THR A 91 -14.91 19.48 -0.01
CA THR A 91 -14.66 18.73 1.23
C THR A 91 -14.82 19.65 2.44
N SER A 92 -15.20 19.06 3.56
CA SER A 92 -15.22 19.72 4.87
C SER A 92 -14.06 19.21 5.73
N PHE A 93 -12.84 19.26 5.19
CA PHE A 93 -11.66 18.76 5.91
C PHE A 93 -11.39 19.63 7.14
N ASN A 94 -11.41 18.98 8.31
CA ASN A 94 -11.02 19.55 9.60
C ASN A 94 -9.70 18.92 10.05
N LYS A 95 -8.86 19.69 10.74
CA LYS A 95 -7.54 19.29 11.22
C LYS A 95 -7.55 18.10 12.21
N ASN A 96 -8.68 17.85 12.87
CA ASN A 96 -8.75 16.88 13.98
C ASN A 96 -8.94 15.41 13.53
N SER A 97 -9.08 15.14 12.24
CA SER A 97 -9.26 13.77 11.73
C SER A 97 -8.79 13.67 10.29
N ASP A 98 -8.26 12.52 9.89
CA ASP A 98 -7.96 12.25 8.47
C ASP A 98 -9.20 12.44 7.60
N LEU A 99 -9.01 13.08 6.45
CA LEU A 99 -10.09 13.23 5.48
C LEU A 99 -10.30 11.90 4.75
N ARG A 100 -11.52 11.38 4.80
CA ARG A 100 -11.95 10.22 4.00
C ARG A 100 -13.00 10.65 2.98
N ILE A 101 -12.76 10.34 1.71
CA ILE A 101 -13.65 10.72 0.61
C ILE A 101 -13.91 9.51 -0.27
N ASN A 102 -15.19 9.18 -0.45
CA ASN A 102 -15.63 8.19 -1.43
C ASN A 102 -15.55 8.76 -2.85
N PHE A 103 -15.40 7.88 -3.83
CA PHE A 103 -15.48 8.30 -5.23
C PHE A 103 -16.86 8.91 -5.54
N PRO A 104 -16.93 9.98 -6.35
CA PRO A 104 -18.20 10.62 -6.70
C PRO A 104 -18.98 9.85 -7.78
N TYR A 105 -18.67 8.57 -7.99
CA TYR A 105 -19.25 7.74 -9.04
C TYR A 105 -19.95 6.54 -8.41
N LYS A 106 -21.21 6.30 -8.80
CA LYS A 106 -21.97 5.13 -8.31
C LYS A 106 -21.33 3.80 -8.73
N LYS A 107 -20.64 3.80 -9.87
CA LYS A 107 -19.85 2.67 -10.38
C LYS A 107 -18.80 3.16 -11.39
N PHE A 108 -17.71 2.42 -11.53
CA PHE A 108 -16.68 2.61 -12.54
C PHE A 108 -16.11 1.25 -12.98
N LEU A 109 -15.37 1.19 -14.10
CA LEU A 109 -14.77 -0.08 -14.55
C LEU A 109 -13.52 -0.40 -13.73
N LYS A 110 -13.24 -1.69 -13.50
CA LYS A 110 -11.96 -2.13 -12.88
C LYS A 110 -10.72 -1.64 -13.64
N THR A 111 -10.85 -1.50 -14.96
CA THR A 111 -9.78 -1.04 -15.86
C THR A 111 -9.64 0.49 -15.92
N ASP A 112 -10.55 1.23 -15.28
CA ASP A 112 -10.47 2.69 -15.26
C ASP A 112 -9.30 3.14 -14.39
N THR A 113 -8.68 4.26 -14.80
CA THR A 113 -7.78 5.01 -13.94
C THR A 113 -8.49 6.29 -13.50
N ILE A 114 -8.65 6.49 -12.20
CA ILE A 114 -9.26 7.69 -11.66
C ILE A 114 -8.14 8.70 -11.38
N ILE A 115 -8.17 9.83 -12.07
CA ILE A 115 -7.29 10.95 -11.83
C ILE A 115 -7.93 11.82 -10.75
N LEU A 116 -7.26 11.90 -9.61
CA LEU A 116 -7.59 12.80 -8.52
C LEU A 116 -6.65 14.00 -8.59
N THR A 117 -7.22 15.21 -8.68
CA THR A 117 -6.46 16.46 -8.65
C THR A 117 -6.87 17.29 -7.44
N THR A 118 -5.90 17.68 -6.60
CA THR A 118 -6.13 18.59 -5.47
C THR A 118 -6.23 20.04 -5.93
N GLN A 119 -6.70 20.93 -5.07
CA GLN A 119 -6.79 22.37 -5.37
C GLN A 119 -5.44 22.95 -5.83
N ASN A 120 -4.34 22.48 -5.23
CA ASN A 120 -2.99 22.92 -5.56
C ASN A 120 -2.40 22.19 -6.78
N GLN A 121 -3.22 21.50 -7.57
CA GLN A 121 -2.81 20.80 -8.80
C GLN A 121 -1.95 19.53 -8.58
N LEU A 122 -1.91 18.95 -7.37
CA LEU A 122 -1.30 17.62 -7.21
C LEU A 122 -2.19 16.58 -7.83
N LYS A 123 -1.59 15.72 -8.65
CA LYS A 123 -2.29 14.65 -9.35
C LYS A 123 -1.92 13.29 -8.78
N TYR A 124 -2.94 12.46 -8.64
CA TYR A 124 -2.87 11.08 -8.22
C TYR A 124 -3.63 10.22 -9.23
N TYR A 125 -2.97 9.19 -9.76
CA TYR A 125 -3.57 8.23 -10.67
C TYR A 125 -3.90 6.98 -9.85
N VAL A 126 -5.19 6.78 -9.57
CA VAL A 126 -5.70 5.67 -8.78
C VAL A 126 -6.28 4.61 -9.71
N SER A 127 -5.80 3.38 -9.62
CA SER A 127 -6.20 2.27 -10.50
C SER A 127 -6.08 0.94 -9.78
N GLY A 128 -6.42 -0.17 -10.45
CA GLY A 128 -6.15 -1.52 -9.92
C GLY A 128 -7.10 -2.00 -8.82
N TYR A 129 -8.21 -1.29 -8.58
CA TYR A 129 -9.29 -1.84 -7.77
C TYR A 129 -9.83 -3.12 -8.43
N GLY A 130 -10.03 -4.14 -7.61
CA GLY A 130 -10.33 -5.47 -8.08
C GLY A 130 -11.26 -6.23 -7.16
N HIS A 131 -11.58 -7.45 -7.57
CA HIS A 131 -12.21 -8.43 -6.70
C HIS A 131 -11.27 -9.63 -6.65
N TYR A 132 -11.26 -10.33 -5.53
CA TYR A 132 -10.46 -11.54 -5.34
C TYR A 132 -11.33 -12.68 -4.84
N ALA A 133 -10.90 -13.90 -5.13
CA ALA A 133 -11.52 -15.11 -4.61
C ALA A 133 -11.25 -15.22 -3.12
N TYR A 134 -12.30 -15.26 -2.31
CA TYR A 134 -12.22 -15.49 -0.88
C TYR A 134 -12.83 -16.86 -0.55
N LEU A 135 -12.01 -17.74 -0.01
CA LEU A 135 -12.44 -19.06 0.43
C LEU A 135 -12.84 -19.00 1.91
N HIS A 136 -13.93 -19.67 2.26
CA HIS A 136 -14.36 -19.78 3.63
C HIS A 136 -13.62 -20.94 4.33
N TYR A 137 -13.03 -20.64 5.48
CA TYR A 137 -12.36 -21.61 6.34
C TYR A 137 -13.06 -21.67 7.69
N GLY A 138 -13.32 -22.89 8.17
CA GLY A 138 -13.80 -23.17 9.52
C GLY A 138 -12.67 -23.73 10.41
N MET A 139 -13.04 -24.18 11.61
CA MET A 139 -12.09 -24.74 12.59
C MET A 139 -11.29 -25.94 12.08
N PHE A 140 -11.84 -26.69 11.11
CA PHE A 140 -11.22 -27.87 10.52
C PHE A 140 -10.80 -27.67 9.05
N GLY A 141 -10.62 -26.42 8.61
CA GLY A 141 -10.14 -26.09 7.27
C GLY A 141 -11.24 -25.62 6.31
N TYR A 142 -10.98 -25.76 5.02
CA TYR A 142 -11.86 -25.27 3.95
C TYR A 142 -13.25 -25.93 4.04
N VAL A 143 -14.31 -25.13 3.96
CA VAL A 143 -15.69 -25.60 4.14
C VAL A 143 -16.48 -25.73 2.83
N GLY A 144 -15.82 -25.65 1.67
CA GLY A 144 -16.47 -25.81 0.36
C GLY A 144 -17.36 -24.64 -0.05
N SER A 145 -17.20 -23.47 0.56
CA SER A 145 -17.91 -22.25 0.16
C SER A 145 -16.93 -21.10 -0.05
N SER A 146 -17.28 -20.21 -0.95
CA SER A 146 -16.41 -19.14 -1.41
C SER A 146 -17.21 -17.99 -2.01
N ASP A 147 -16.64 -16.78 -1.99
CA ASP A 147 -17.26 -15.58 -2.55
C ASP A 147 -16.22 -14.64 -3.20
N CYS A 148 -16.67 -13.81 -4.15
CA CYS A 148 -15.84 -12.75 -4.71
C CYS A 148 -15.90 -11.51 -3.81
N ARG A 149 -14.77 -11.13 -3.21
CA ARG A 149 -14.69 -9.95 -2.34
C ARG A 149 -13.98 -8.81 -3.02
N PHE A 150 -14.42 -7.60 -2.73
CA PHE A 150 -13.76 -6.38 -3.17
C PHE A 150 -12.39 -6.23 -2.48
N SER A 151 -11.37 -5.90 -3.26
CA SER A 151 -10.04 -5.59 -2.74
C SER A 151 -9.93 -4.09 -2.45
N GLU A 152 -9.64 -3.74 -1.20
CA GLU A 152 -9.35 -2.36 -0.80
C GLU A 152 -7.98 -1.88 -1.31
N ASN A 153 -7.12 -2.81 -1.73
CA ASN A 153 -5.83 -2.48 -2.33
C ASN A 153 -6.04 -1.93 -3.75
N CYS A 154 -5.28 -0.89 -4.05
CA CYS A 154 -5.24 -0.22 -5.33
C CYS A 154 -3.80 0.22 -5.64
N ILE A 155 -3.61 0.80 -6.81
CA ILE A 155 -2.36 1.38 -7.27
C ILE A 155 -2.55 2.89 -7.35
N ILE A 156 -1.73 3.63 -6.61
CA ILE A 156 -1.68 5.09 -6.62
C ILE A 156 -0.30 5.52 -7.10
N ASN A 157 -0.24 6.25 -8.21
CA ASN A 157 1.03 6.72 -8.79
C ASN A 157 2.10 5.60 -8.90
N ASN A 158 1.68 4.44 -9.42
CA ASN A 158 2.49 3.23 -9.60
C ASN A 158 2.93 2.49 -8.31
N GLN A 159 2.37 2.83 -7.15
CA GLN A 159 2.63 2.14 -5.89
C GLN A 159 1.37 1.47 -5.36
N VAL A 160 1.50 0.26 -4.82
CA VAL A 160 0.39 -0.44 -4.14
C VAL A 160 0.05 0.32 -2.87
N SER A 161 -1.23 0.57 -2.64
CA SER A 161 -1.77 1.33 -1.52
C SER A 161 -3.14 0.81 -1.12
N SER A 162 -3.49 0.90 0.16
CA SER A 162 -4.82 0.62 0.70
C SER A 162 -5.78 1.82 0.54
N GLY A 163 -5.58 2.66 -0.48
CA GLY A 163 -6.35 3.89 -0.68
C GLY A 163 -5.85 5.09 0.12
N ILE A 164 -4.60 5.05 0.61
CA ILE A 164 -3.97 6.18 1.31
C ILE A 164 -3.30 7.11 0.30
N ILE A 165 -3.70 8.38 0.31
CA ILE A 165 -3.16 9.49 -0.48
C ILE A 165 -2.23 10.31 0.41
N ASP A 166 -0.92 10.18 0.19
CA ASP A 166 0.10 10.99 0.84
C ASP A 166 0.38 12.26 0.03
N LYS A 167 0.43 13.42 0.70
CA LYS A 167 0.82 14.69 0.06
C LYS A 167 2.13 14.58 -0.72
N PHE A 168 3.12 13.88 -0.17
CA PHE A 168 4.48 13.84 -0.73
C PHE A 168 4.64 12.88 -1.91
N SER A 169 3.65 12.01 -2.17
CA SER A 169 3.64 11.14 -3.35
C SER A 169 2.91 11.75 -4.55
N GLY A 170 2.37 12.97 -4.41
CA GLY A 170 1.62 13.66 -5.46
C GLY A 170 2.50 14.16 -6.60
N TRP A 171 1.97 14.10 -7.83
CA TRP A 171 2.68 14.59 -9.03
C TRP A 171 2.19 15.97 -9.43
N ILE A 172 3.10 16.95 -9.48
CA ILE A 172 2.81 18.27 -10.07
C ILE A 172 2.83 18.19 -11.60
N ASN A 173 3.88 17.56 -12.15
CA ASN A 173 4.02 17.33 -13.58
C ASN A 173 4.15 15.81 -13.85
N PRO A 174 3.04 15.12 -14.14
CA PRO A 174 3.05 13.68 -14.39
C PRO A 174 4.05 13.23 -15.46
N GLU A 175 4.31 14.02 -16.49
CA GLU A 175 5.25 13.65 -17.56
C GLU A 175 6.69 13.54 -17.06
N LYS A 176 7.07 14.39 -16.09
CA LYS A 176 8.38 14.32 -15.44
C LYS A 176 8.37 13.33 -14.28
N SER A 177 7.32 13.38 -13.45
CA SER A 177 7.23 12.62 -12.21
C SER A 177 7.06 11.12 -12.41
N LYS A 178 6.44 10.67 -13.53
CA LYS A 178 6.31 9.23 -13.84
C LYS A 178 7.66 8.50 -14.00
N HIS A 179 8.73 9.24 -14.23
CA HIS A 179 10.09 8.72 -14.35
C HIS A 179 10.87 8.74 -13.04
N ILE A 180 10.28 9.26 -11.96
CA ILE A 180 10.87 9.26 -10.62
C ILE A 180 10.37 8.00 -9.91
N ARG A 181 11.30 7.13 -9.55
CA ARG A 181 11.03 5.95 -8.71
C ARG A 181 11.42 6.27 -7.28
N THR A 182 10.55 5.99 -6.32
CA THR A 182 10.88 6.07 -4.90
C THR A 182 11.22 4.69 -4.37
N ILE A 183 12.40 4.55 -3.79
CA ILE A 183 12.84 3.36 -3.07
C ILE A 183 12.58 3.61 -1.57
N PRO A 184 11.76 2.79 -0.89
CA PRO A 184 11.47 2.98 0.52
C PRO A 184 12.74 2.87 1.37
N PRO A 185 12.79 3.47 2.59
CA PRO A 185 13.98 3.49 3.44
C PRO A 185 14.33 2.13 4.10
N SER A 186 13.83 1.03 3.54
CA SER A 186 14.00 -0.32 4.07
C SER A 186 13.99 -1.36 2.94
N GLY A 187 14.45 -2.57 3.26
CA GLY A 187 14.48 -3.71 2.33
C GLY A 187 15.77 -3.84 1.53
N GLU A 188 15.86 -4.95 0.79
CA GLU A 188 17.07 -5.34 0.04
C GLU A 188 17.42 -4.35 -1.07
N GLU A 189 16.42 -3.86 -1.79
CA GLU A 189 16.63 -2.87 -2.86
C GLU A 189 17.29 -1.60 -2.33
N TYR A 190 16.81 -1.09 -1.20
CA TYR A 190 17.36 0.10 -0.57
C TYR A 190 18.84 -0.11 -0.20
N GLN A 191 19.16 -1.22 0.46
CA GLN A 191 20.55 -1.54 0.84
C GLN A 191 21.45 -1.69 -0.39
N ALA A 192 20.97 -2.40 -1.42
CA ALA A 192 21.69 -2.59 -2.67
C ALA A 192 21.89 -1.29 -3.47
N PHE A 193 21.00 -0.30 -3.31
CA PHE A 193 21.15 1.01 -3.93
C PHE A 193 22.16 1.87 -3.15
N VAL A 194 22.01 1.95 -1.82
CA VAL A 194 22.87 2.76 -0.95
C VAL A 194 24.35 2.39 -1.09
N THR A 195 24.69 1.11 -1.26
CA THR A 195 26.08 0.66 -1.46
C THR A 195 26.73 1.18 -2.74
N LYS A 196 25.94 1.64 -3.72
CA LYS A 196 26.41 2.21 -4.99
C LYS A 196 26.50 3.74 -4.94
N CYS A 197 25.97 4.37 -3.90
CA CYS A 197 26.01 5.82 -3.73
C CYS A 197 27.41 6.27 -3.29
N LYS A 198 27.89 7.38 -3.84
CA LYS A 198 29.16 7.98 -3.41
C LYS A 198 29.03 8.62 -2.03
N ILE A 199 27.90 9.27 -1.77
CA ILE A 199 27.52 9.74 -0.45
C ILE A 199 26.74 8.63 0.22
N ASN A 200 27.26 8.08 1.31
CA ASN A 200 26.54 7.06 2.05
C ASN A 200 25.44 7.68 2.94
N LEU A 201 24.56 6.84 3.49
CA LEU A 201 23.44 7.29 4.32
C LEU A 201 23.91 8.11 5.53
N LYS A 202 24.98 7.68 6.21
CA LYS A 202 25.50 8.35 7.41
C LYS A 202 26.04 9.74 7.08
N GLU A 203 26.71 9.90 5.95
CA GLU A 203 27.16 11.20 5.45
C GLU A 203 25.98 12.10 5.07
N ALA A 204 24.96 11.55 4.41
CA ALA A 204 23.74 12.29 4.11
C ALA A 204 23.01 12.75 5.37
N GLU A 205 22.91 11.89 6.39
CA GLU A 205 22.36 12.23 7.71
C GLU A 205 23.18 13.34 8.38
N GLN A 206 24.51 13.29 8.30
CA GLN A 206 25.35 14.36 8.86
C GLN A 206 25.16 15.69 8.12
N ILE A 207 25.05 15.67 6.79
CA ILE A 207 24.72 16.86 5.99
C ILE A 207 23.36 17.43 6.42
N PHE A 208 22.36 16.56 6.60
CA PHE A 208 21.04 16.95 7.11
C PHE A 208 21.16 17.61 8.49
N ILE A 209 21.82 16.97 9.44
CA ILE A 209 21.97 17.47 10.82
C ILE A 209 22.68 18.82 10.85
N ASN A 210 23.70 19.01 10.02
CA ASN A 210 24.45 20.27 9.96
C ASN A 210 23.66 21.43 9.34
N GLN A 211 22.58 21.14 8.60
CA GLN A 211 21.77 22.12 7.88
C GLN A 211 20.31 22.15 8.35
N ARG A 212 20.01 21.49 9.47
CA ARG A 212 18.68 21.51 10.08
C ARG A 212 18.36 22.90 10.61
N LYS A 213 17.09 23.29 10.53
CA LYS A 213 16.60 24.55 11.10
C LYS A 213 16.10 24.36 12.54
N ASN A 214 15.67 23.15 12.91
CA ASN A 214 15.33 22.82 14.28
C ASN A 214 16.56 22.36 15.07
N GLU A 215 16.90 23.11 16.10
CA GLU A 215 18.04 22.81 16.96
C GLU A 215 17.68 21.85 18.09
N HIS A 216 16.42 21.83 18.55
CA HIS A 216 15.99 21.13 19.77
C HIS A 216 15.22 19.83 19.49
N LEU A 217 14.38 19.77 18.46
CA LEU A 217 13.70 18.53 18.06
C LEU A 217 14.55 17.70 17.10
N TYR A 218 14.90 16.49 17.51
CA TYR A 218 15.47 15.49 16.62
C TYR A 218 14.36 14.70 15.92
N SER A 219 13.63 15.36 15.01
CA SER A 219 12.63 14.70 14.15
C SER A 219 13.19 14.58 12.74
N VAL A 220 13.86 13.45 12.47
CA VAL A 220 14.32 13.09 11.12
C VAL A 220 13.45 11.95 10.62
N LEU A 221 12.57 12.26 9.66
CA LEU A 221 11.75 11.26 8.99
C LEU A 221 12.45 10.86 7.69
N SER A 222 12.94 9.62 7.58
CA SER A 222 13.47 9.14 6.29
C SER A 222 12.31 8.73 5.38
N TYR A 223 12.25 9.31 4.18
CA TYR A 223 11.31 8.94 3.12
C TYR A 223 11.96 8.05 2.05
N GLY A 224 13.22 7.65 2.24
CA GLY A 224 13.94 6.78 1.33
C GLY A 224 14.71 7.53 0.26
N ILE A 225 14.76 6.98 -0.96
CA ILE A 225 15.53 7.52 -2.08
C ILE A 225 14.62 7.79 -3.26
N GLU A 226 14.68 9.00 -3.79
CA GLU A 226 14.11 9.31 -5.10
C GLU A 226 15.16 9.11 -6.19
N VAL A 227 14.87 8.23 -7.14
CA VAL A 227 15.70 7.91 -8.29
C VAL A 227 15.07 8.52 -9.54
N GLY A 228 15.67 9.60 -10.04
CA GLY A 228 15.30 10.21 -11.31
C GLY A 228 16.23 9.79 -12.46
N PRO A 229 15.94 10.23 -13.70
CA PRO A 229 16.74 9.85 -14.88
C PRO A 229 18.19 10.31 -14.87
N LYS A 230 18.50 11.39 -14.13
CA LYS A 230 19.83 12.02 -14.11
C LYS A 230 20.49 11.97 -12.74
N GLU A 231 19.68 12.06 -11.69
CA GLU A 231 20.16 12.23 -10.32
C GLU A 231 19.29 11.41 -9.38
N SER A 232 19.86 11.04 -8.24
CA SER A 232 19.15 10.35 -7.16
C SER A 232 19.42 11.04 -5.84
N PHE A 233 18.41 11.10 -4.98
CA PHE A 233 18.45 11.88 -3.75
C PHE A 233 17.96 11.04 -2.56
N TYR A 234 18.69 11.11 -1.45
CA TYR A 234 18.10 10.80 -0.14
C TYR A 234 17.04 11.84 0.17
N VAL A 235 15.89 11.40 0.67
CA VAL A 235 14.77 12.29 1.01
C VAL A 235 14.47 12.17 2.49
N PHE A 236 14.58 13.30 3.19
CA PHE A 236 14.31 13.44 4.61
C PHE A 236 13.17 14.43 4.85
N GLY A 237 12.42 14.24 5.92
CA GLY A 237 11.46 15.18 6.46
C GLY A 237 11.97 15.77 7.76
N GLU A 238 11.84 17.08 7.89
CA GLU A 238 12.09 17.84 9.12
C GLU A 238 10.79 18.52 9.56
N GLU A 239 10.17 18.01 10.62
CA GLU A 239 9.04 18.70 11.27
C GLU A 239 9.51 20.02 11.86
N ARG A 240 8.70 21.09 11.89
CA ARG A 240 9.07 22.36 12.55
C ARG A 240 8.62 22.41 14.02
N GLU A 241 9.49 22.93 14.89
CA GLU A 241 9.20 23.13 16.31
C GLU A 241 7.94 23.98 16.55
N SER A 242 7.79 25.06 15.78
CA SER A 242 6.66 25.99 15.89
C SER A 242 5.35 25.46 15.32
N ASN A 243 5.40 24.41 14.49
CA ASN A 243 4.22 23.83 13.86
C ASN A 243 4.50 22.39 13.41
N ARG A 244 4.11 21.42 14.25
CA ARG A 244 4.33 19.98 13.99
C ARG A 244 3.65 19.47 12.72
N ASP A 245 2.63 20.15 12.22
CA ASP A 245 1.94 19.78 10.97
C ASP A 245 2.68 20.27 9.71
N HIS A 246 3.80 20.97 9.90
CA HIS A 246 4.64 21.46 8.83
C HIS A 246 5.93 20.66 8.79
N ILE A 247 6.13 19.95 7.68
CA ILE A 247 7.32 19.16 7.41
C ILE A 247 8.03 19.79 6.21
N ASP A 248 9.23 20.30 6.44
CA ASP A 248 10.15 20.66 5.36
C ASP A 248 10.71 19.35 4.78
N ILE A 249 10.74 19.22 3.46
CA ILE A 249 11.41 18.10 2.81
C ILE A 249 12.82 18.52 2.41
N VAL A 250 13.78 17.70 2.77
CA VAL A 250 15.19 17.89 2.44
C VAL A 250 15.62 16.78 1.48
N LYS A 251 16.25 17.17 0.37
CA LYS A 251 16.83 16.26 -0.60
C LYS A 251 18.34 16.42 -0.62
N ILE A 252 19.05 15.31 -0.48
CA ILE A 252 20.52 15.26 -0.50
C ILE A 252 20.96 14.35 -1.63
N ASN A 253 21.68 14.91 -2.60
CA ASN A 253 22.12 14.19 -3.79
C ASN A 253 23.09 13.06 -3.41
N THR A 254 22.76 11.84 -3.83
CA THR A 254 23.50 10.60 -3.51
C THR A 254 24.93 10.54 -4.06
N GLN A 255 25.27 11.42 -5.02
CA GLN A 255 26.59 11.46 -5.67
C GLN A 255 27.44 12.66 -5.25
N THR A 256 26.81 13.82 -5.07
CA THR A 256 27.51 15.09 -4.82
C THR A 256 27.36 15.61 -3.40
N GLY A 257 26.38 15.11 -2.64
CA GLY A 257 26.03 15.63 -1.31
C GLY A 257 25.32 16.97 -1.37
N LYS A 258 24.98 17.47 -2.56
CA LYS A 258 24.25 18.73 -2.72
C LYS A 258 22.91 18.66 -1.99
N PHE A 259 22.71 19.61 -1.09
CA PHE A 259 21.51 19.77 -0.28
C PHE A 259 20.50 20.71 -0.95
N ILE A 260 19.22 20.35 -0.88
CA ILE A 260 18.10 21.17 -1.33
C ILE A 260 16.96 21.05 -0.31
N ARG A 261 16.41 22.18 0.13
CA ARG A 261 15.26 22.22 1.07
C ARG A 261 14.00 22.72 0.38
N TYR A 262 12.90 22.07 0.69
CA TYR A 262 11.57 22.37 0.20
C TYR A 262 10.68 22.66 1.41
N THR A 263 10.30 23.92 1.59
CA THR A 263 9.39 24.36 2.65
C THR A 263 7.92 24.13 2.29
N ASN A 264 7.66 23.83 1.01
CA ASN A 264 6.32 23.56 0.51
C ASN A 264 6.36 22.41 -0.52
N TYR A 265 7.00 21.30 -0.15
CA TYR A 265 7.11 20.14 -1.04
C TYR A 265 5.72 19.59 -1.43
N PRO A 266 5.48 19.25 -2.71
CA PRO A 266 6.44 19.22 -3.83
C PRO A 266 6.57 20.50 -4.67
N PHE A 267 5.98 21.63 -4.27
CA PHE A 267 5.82 22.83 -5.10
C PHE A 267 7.07 23.71 -5.22
N ASP A 268 7.70 24.03 -4.09
CA ASP A 268 8.79 25.02 -4.05
C ASP A 268 10.03 24.43 -3.38
N SER A 269 11.18 24.56 -4.05
CA SER A 269 12.48 24.58 -3.37
C SER A 269 12.76 26.02 -2.94
N ASP A 270 13.13 26.26 -1.68
CA ASP A 270 13.68 27.56 -1.30
C ASP A 270 14.88 27.82 -2.23
N ARG A 271 14.79 28.87 -3.07
CA ARG A 271 15.86 29.27 -3.99
C ARG A 271 17.03 29.87 -3.21
#